data_AF-A0A7Z1MLL7-F1
#
_entry.id   AF-A0A7Z1MLL7-F1
#
_cell.length_a   1.000
_cell.length_b   1.000
_cell.length_c   1.000
_cell.angle_alpha   90.00
_cell.angle_beta   90.00
_cell.angle_gamma   90.00
#
_symmetry.space_group_name_H-M   'P 1'
#
loop_
_entity.id
_entity.type
_entity.pdbx_description
1 polymer ?
#
loop_
_entity_poly.entity_id
_entity_poly.type
_entity_poly.pdbx_seq_one_letter_code
_entity_poly.pdbx_strand_id
1 'polypeptide(L)'
;MELDFYKGFEYVDSVSVGKELWGDILKIECLDEVSSDESIIPDGFDGEGEKIERISLLEIRKSMLESLSRLLLKNSRLERDENTIMALSKIIEIMKFINSDDISHFKLDV
;
A
#
# COMPACT_ATOMS: atom_id res chain seq x y z
N MET A 1 7.37 1.31 -9.33
CA MET A 1 6.20 1.64 -8.49
C MET A 1 5.77 0.41 -7.72
N GLU A 2 6.07 0.45 -6.44
CA GLU A 2 5.88 -0.62 -5.47
C GLU A 2 5.23 -0.06 -4.20
N LEU A 3 4.43 -0.89 -3.56
CA LEU A 3 3.94 -0.63 -2.21
C LEU A 3 4.69 -1.57 -1.28
N ASP A 4 5.54 -1.02 -0.42
CA ASP A 4 6.30 -1.79 0.56
C ASP A 4 5.51 -1.89 1.86
N PHE A 5 5.47 -3.06 2.49
CA PHE A 5 4.72 -3.31 3.72
C PHE A 5 5.64 -3.68 4.87
N TYR A 6 5.33 -3.15 6.06
CA TYR A 6 6.19 -3.28 7.23
C TYR A 6 5.44 -3.76 8.47
N LYS A 7 6.13 -4.57 9.29
CA LYS A 7 5.76 -4.93 10.66
C LYS A 7 6.67 -4.20 11.64
N GLY A 8 6.18 -3.13 12.26
CA GLY A 8 7.09 -2.21 12.94
C GLY A 8 8.08 -1.66 11.92
N PHE A 9 9.39 -1.74 12.15
CA PHE A 9 10.44 -1.36 11.19
C PHE A 9 10.91 -2.50 10.27
N GLU A 10 10.39 -3.72 10.46
CA GLU A 10 10.77 -4.87 9.64
C GLU A 10 10.04 -4.83 8.29
N TYR A 11 10.80 -4.83 7.19
CA TYR A 11 10.26 -5.02 5.85
C TYR A 11 9.70 -6.45 5.72
N VAL A 12 8.46 -6.56 5.24
CA VAL A 12 7.78 -7.84 5.08
C VAL A 12 7.76 -8.28 3.62
N ASP A 13 7.21 -7.44 2.74
CA ASP A 13 7.09 -7.72 1.31
C ASP A 13 6.70 -6.44 0.54
N SER A 14 6.70 -6.50 -0.79
CA SER A 14 6.22 -5.43 -1.66
C SER A 14 5.24 -5.92 -2.72
N VAL A 15 4.36 -5.02 -3.16
CA VAL A 15 3.47 -5.26 -4.29
C VAL A 15 3.77 -4.28 -5.41
N SER A 16 4.40 -4.76 -6.48
CA SER A 16 4.65 -3.99 -7.70
C SER A 16 3.37 -3.85 -8.53
N VAL A 17 3.09 -2.62 -9.00
CA VAL A 17 1.90 -2.31 -9.81
C VAL A 17 2.23 -1.51 -11.06
N GLY A 18 1.40 -1.66 -12.10
CA GLY A 18 1.51 -0.89 -13.33
C GLY A 18 1.11 0.58 -13.15
N LYS A 19 1.53 1.44 -14.09
CA LYS A 19 1.34 2.90 -14.06
C LYS A 19 -0.10 3.35 -13.91
N GLU A 20 -1.02 2.69 -14.59
CA GLU A 20 -2.45 3.06 -14.53
C GLU A 20 -3.02 2.79 -13.14
N LEU A 21 -2.79 1.59 -12.60
CA LEU A 21 -3.24 1.23 -11.26
C LEU A 21 -2.58 2.10 -10.18
N TRP A 22 -1.28 2.40 -10.32
CA TRP A 22 -0.59 3.33 -9.42
C TRP A 22 -1.25 4.71 -9.40
N GLY A 23 -1.56 5.25 -10.58
CA GLY A 23 -2.24 6.54 -10.69
C GLY A 23 -3.65 6.55 -10.10
N ASP A 24 -4.33 5.40 -10.04
CA ASP A 24 -5.60 5.26 -9.34
C ASP A 24 -5.40 5.13 -7.81
N ILE A 25 -4.36 4.42 -7.35
CA ILE A 25 -4.01 4.29 -5.93
C ILE A 25 -3.66 5.65 -5.33
N LEU A 26 -2.84 6.45 -6.01
CA LEU A 26 -2.44 7.79 -5.54
C LEU A 26 -3.62 8.78 -5.41
N LYS A 27 -4.78 8.47 -5.97
CA LYS A 27 -6.00 9.31 -5.86
C LYS A 27 -6.95 8.85 -4.76
N ILE A 28 -6.56 7.87 -3.96
CA ILE A 28 -7.34 7.44 -2.81
C ILE A 28 -7.37 8.59 -1.79
N GLU A 29 -8.56 9.11 -1.50
CA GLU A 29 -8.77 10.32 -0.68
C GLU A 29 -8.10 10.23 0.69
N CYS A 30 -8.07 9.05 1.33
CA CYS A 30 -7.44 8.90 2.64
C CYS A 30 -5.92 9.03 2.61
N LEU A 31 -5.27 9.04 1.44
CA LEU A 31 -3.84 9.34 1.33
C LEU A 31 -3.57 10.85 1.39
N ASP A 32 -4.54 11.69 1.00
CA ASP A 32 -4.41 13.15 1.09
C ASP A 32 -4.51 13.64 2.54
N GLU A 33 -5.16 12.85 3.41
CA GLU A 33 -5.41 13.17 4.81
C GLU A 33 -4.28 12.74 5.76
N VAL A 34 -3.26 12.04 5.25
CA VAL A 34 -2.20 11.45 6.08
C VAL A 34 -0.85 12.04 5.73
N SER A 35 -0.15 12.53 6.75
CA SER A 35 1.28 12.78 6.66
C SER A 35 2.02 11.45 6.82
N SER A 36 2.98 11.21 5.95
CA SER A 36 4.01 10.23 6.18
C SER A 36 4.77 10.56 7.48
N ASP A 37 4.97 9.55 8.31
CA ASP A 37 5.78 9.66 9.51
C ASP A 37 7.25 9.43 9.12
N GLU A 38 8.08 10.47 9.22
CA GLU A 38 9.54 10.32 9.14
C GLU A 38 10.05 9.78 10.48
N SER A 39 10.69 8.61 10.45
CA SER A 39 11.28 7.97 11.63
C SER A 39 12.73 7.59 11.36
N ILE A 40 13.55 7.59 12.41
CA ILE A 40 14.89 7.00 12.35
C ILE A 40 14.76 5.50 12.63
N ILE A 41 15.36 4.67 11.79
CA ILE A 41 15.37 3.23 11.97
C ILE A 41 16.22 2.89 13.21
N PRO A 42 15.65 2.19 14.21
CA PRO A 42 16.34 1.89 15.45
C PRO A 42 17.36 0.76 15.30
N ASP A 43 18.24 0.64 16.30
CA ASP A 43 19.28 -0.38 16.31
C ASP A 43 18.74 -1.81 16.19
N GLY A 44 19.45 -2.64 15.43
CA GLY A 44 19.08 -4.04 15.20
C GLY A 44 18.06 -4.26 14.09
N PHE A 45 17.71 -3.23 13.32
CA PHE A 45 16.94 -3.31 12.08
C PHE A 45 17.82 -2.98 10.86
N ASP A 46 17.43 -3.47 9.68
CA ASP A 46 18.13 -3.13 8.44
C ASP A 46 17.97 -1.64 8.11
N GLY A 47 19.06 -0.97 7.74
CA GLY A 47 19.10 0.49 7.58
C GLY A 47 19.20 1.26 8.91
N GLU A 48 19.72 0.65 9.98
CA GLU A 48 19.96 1.31 11.27
C GLU A 48 20.55 2.73 11.14
N GLY A 49 19.91 3.70 11.80
CA GLY A 49 20.31 5.11 11.79
C GLY A 49 19.85 5.90 10.55
N GLU A 50 19.29 5.25 9.53
CA GLU A 50 18.71 5.92 8.38
C GLU A 50 17.30 6.45 8.68
N LYS A 51 16.89 7.45 7.89
CA LYS A 51 15.52 7.97 7.92
C LYS A 51 14.64 7.18 6.98
N ILE A 52 13.49 6.75 7.48
CA ILE A 52 12.45 6.12 6.68
C ILE A 52 11.18 6.96 6.76
N GLU A 53 10.59 7.22 5.59
CA GLU A 53 9.32 7.90 5.43
C GLU A 53 8.26 6.86 5.04
N ARG A 54 7.22 6.74 5.85
CA ARG A 54 6.19 5.69 5.70
C ARG A 54 4.87 6.12 6.31
N ILE A 55 3.80 5.45 5.91
CA ILE A 55 2.45 5.77 6.34
C ILE A 55 1.97 4.72 7.35
N SER A 56 1.54 5.18 8.52
CA SER A 56 0.92 4.33 9.54
C SER A 56 -0.47 3.88 9.11
N LEU A 57 -0.76 2.58 9.24
CA LEU A 57 -2.09 2.03 8.97
C LEU A 57 -3.07 2.20 10.12
N LEU A 58 -2.62 2.64 11.30
CA LEU A 58 -3.43 2.63 12.52
C LEU A 58 -4.78 3.36 12.33
N GLU A 59 -4.76 4.52 11.68
CA GLU A 59 -5.95 5.38 11.54
C GLU A 59 -6.65 5.22 10.19
N ILE A 60 -5.92 4.78 9.15
CA ILE A 60 -6.45 4.74 7.79
C ILE A 60 -6.79 3.35 7.27
N ARG A 61 -6.45 2.27 7.98
CA ARG A 61 -6.64 0.89 7.49
C ARG A 61 -8.03 0.67 6.92
N LYS A 62 -9.07 1.06 7.66
CA LYS A 62 -10.46 0.89 7.24
C LYS A 62 -10.78 1.71 5.98
N SER A 63 -10.41 3.00 5.96
CA SER A 63 -10.67 3.89 4.82
C SER A 63 -9.91 3.44 3.56
N MET A 64 -8.68 2.95 3.73
CA MET A 64 -7.86 2.40 2.67
C MET A 64 -8.49 1.13 2.09
N LEU A 65 -8.96 0.19 2.93
CA LEU A 65 -9.66 -1.02 2.48
C LEU A 65 -10.97 -0.69 1.75
N GLU A 66 -11.74 0.29 2.24
CA GLU A 66 -12.96 0.75 1.56
C GLU A 66 -12.64 1.34 0.18
N SER A 67 -11.58 2.14 0.08
CA SER A 67 -11.14 2.75 -1.17
C SER A 67 -10.60 1.72 -2.17
N LEU A 68 -9.79 0.76 -1.71
CA LEU A 68 -9.33 -0.37 -2.52
C LEU A 68 -10.49 -1.26 -2.97
N SER A 69 -11.52 -1.44 -2.14
CA SER A 69 -12.75 -2.16 -2.52
C SER A 69 -13.50 -1.45 -3.65
N ARG A 70 -13.59 -0.11 -3.60
CA ARG A 70 -14.17 0.69 -4.71
C ARG A 70 -13.35 0.56 -5.98
N LEU A 71 -12.01 0.55 -5.86
CA LEU A 71 -11.10 0.37 -6.98
C LEU A 71 -11.22 -1.04 -7.59
N LEU A 72 -11.37 -2.07 -6.76
CA LEU A 72 -11.64 -3.44 -7.19
C LEU A 72 -12.95 -3.52 -7.97
N LEU A 73 -14.02 -2.92 -7.45
CA LEU A 73 -15.32 -2.86 -8.13
C LEU A 73 -15.25 -2.12 -9.46
N LYS A 74 -14.54 -0.98 -9.52
CA LYS A 74 -14.30 -0.21 -10.75
C LYS A 74 -13.63 -1.09 -11.81
N ASN A 75 -12.54 -1.77 -11.47
CA ASN A 75 -11.79 -2.62 -12.40
C ASN A 75 -12.57 -3.87 -12.81
N SER A 76 -13.39 -4.45 -11.93
CA SER A 76 -14.17 -5.66 -12.24
C SER A 76 -15.26 -5.46 -13.30
N ARG A 77 -15.59 -4.20 -13.60
CA ARG A 77 -16.59 -3.81 -14.62
C ARG A 77 -15.97 -3.55 -15.99
N LEU A 78 -14.64 -3.54 -16.09
CA LEU A 78 -13.91 -3.42 -17.36
C LEU A 78 -13.96 -4.74 -18.14
N GLU A 79 -13.49 -4.69 -19.39
CA GLU A 79 -13.33 -5.89 -20.20
C GLU A 79 -12.34 -6.85 -19.53
N ARG A 80 -12.64 -8.15 -19.57
CA ARG A 80 -11.81 -9.17 -18.92
C ARG A 80 -10.62 -9.54 -19.81
N ASP A 81 -9.66 -8.62 -19.88
CA ASP A 81 -8.35 -8.85 -20.48
C ASP A 81 -7.28 -9.15 -19.41
N GLU A 82 -6.08 -9.50 -19.87
CA GLU A 82 -4.95 -9.84 -19.01
C GLU A 82 -4.55 -8.67 -18.09
N ASN A 83 -4.59 -7.44 -18.60
CA ASN A 83 -4.25 -6.24 -17.83
C ASN A 83 -5.24 -6.01 -16.69
N THR A 84 -6.54 -6.16 -16.96
CA THR A 84 -7.60 -6.01 -15.96
C THR A 84 -7.52 -7.12 -14.91
N ILE A 85 -7.26 -8.36 -15.32
CA ILE A 85 -7.06 -9.48 -14.39
C ILE A 85 -5.86 -9.22 -13.48
N MET A 86 -4.74 -8.75 -14.05
CA MET A 86 -3.55 -8.40 -13.28
C MET A 86 -3.82 -7.25 -12.31
N ALA A 87 -4.52 -6.19 -12.73
CA ALA A 87 -4.89 -5.09 -11.86
C ALA A 87 -5.76 -5.56 -10.69
N LEU A 88 -6.78 -6.39 -10.96
CA LEU A 88 -7.62 -6.99 -9.92
C LEU A 88 -6.81 -7.84 -8.94
N SER A 89 -5.90 -8.68 -9.46
CA SER A 89 -5.01 -9.50 -8.62
C SER A 89 -4.16 -8.63 -7.71
N LYS A 90 -3.58 -7.54 -8.22
CA LYS A 90 -2.75 -6.63 -7.45
C LYS A 90 -3.52 -5.83 -6.41
N ILE A 91 -4.75 -5.39 -6.72
CA ILE A 91 -5.62 -4.76 -5.72
C ILE A 91 -5.91 -5.74 -4.57
N ILE A 92 -6.25 -6.99 -4.88
CA ILE A 92 -6.51 -8.02 -3.86
C ILE A 92 -5.26 -8.30 -3.02
N GLU A 93 -4.09 -8.36 -3.65
CA GLU A 93 -2.81 -8.55 -2.98
C GLU A 93 -2.52 -7.43 -1.98
N ILE A 94 -2.66 -6.17 -2.39
CA ILE A 94 -2.54 -5.00 -1.50
C ILE A 94 -3.54 -5.10 -0.35
N MET A 95 -4.82 -5.39 -0.65
CA MET A 95 -5.85 -5.51 0.38
C MET A 95 -5.53 -6.60 1.41
N LYS A 96 -4.90 -7.71 1.00
CA LYS A 96 -4.47 -8.76 1.94
C LYS A 96 -3.42 -8.24 2.93
N PHE A 97 -2.42 -7.48 2.46
CA PHE A 97 -1.44 -6.87 3.34
C PHE A 97 -2.07 -5.84 4.27
N ILE A 98 -2.88 -4.92 3.73
CA ILE A 98 -3.55 -3.89 4.53
C ILE A 98 -4.52 -4.51 5.57
N ASN A 99 -5.13 -5.65 5.28
CA ASN A 99 -6.04 -6.33 6.20
C ASN A 99 -5.33 -7.24 7.23
N SER A 100 -4.01 -7.42 7.12
CA SER A 100 -3.25 -8.24 8.07
C SER A 100 -2.95 -7.48 9.36
N ASP A 101 -3.28 -8.04 10.52
CA ASP A 101 -3.03 -7.44 11.84
C ASP A 101 -1.53 -7.21 12.11
N ASP A 102 -0.66 -7.97 11.45
CA ASP A 102 0.80 -7.87 11.58
C ASP A 102 1.41 -6.66 10.84
N ILE A 103 0.76 -6.19 9.77
CA ILE A 103 1.26 -5.06 8.98
C ILE A 103 0.85 -3.76 9.67
N SER A 104 1.82 -2.93 10.04
CA SER A 104 1.56 -1.67 10.72
C SER A 104 1.78 -0.44 9.84
N HIS A 105 2.65 -0.52 8.83
CA HIS A 105 2.94 0.60 7.94
C HIS A 105 3.06 0.14 6.49
N PHE A 106 2.93 1.08 5.57
CA PHE A 106 3.37 0.90 4.19
C PHE A 106 4.12 2.13 3.67
N LYS A 107 4.89 1.96 2.61
CA LYS A 107 5.58 3.02 1.89
C LYS A 107 5.19 2.95 0.42
N LEU A 108 5.01 4.12 -0.20
CA LEU A 108 4.81 4.24 -1.63
C LEU A 108 6.17 4.56 -2.27
N ASP A 109 6.72 3.61 -3.04
CA ASP A 109 8.00 3.78 -3.74
C ASP A 109 7.78 3.85 -5.25
N VAL A 110 8.33 4.87 -5.92
CA VAL A 110 8.02 5.20 -7.33
C VAL A 110 9.08 4.64 -8.28
#